data_AF-A0A3N0Y934-F1
#
_entry.id   AF-A0A3N0Y934-F1
#
_cell.length_a   1.000
_cell.length_b   1.000
_cell.length_c   1.000
_cell.angle_alpha   90.00
_cell.angle_beta   90.00
_cell.angle_gamma   90.00
#
_symmetry.space_group_name_H-M   'P 1'
#
loop_
_entity.id
_entity.type
_entity.pdbx_description
1 polymer ?
#
loop_
_entity_poly.entity_id
_entity_poly.type
_entity_poly.pdbx_seq_one_letter_code
_entity_poly.pdbx_strand_id
1 'polypeptide(L)'
;ALDKLSTQHLYHPTQVEIVQSNVVFDISSLMLYGTQAVPVRLKILLDRLFSVLKQEEVLHILHGLGWTLRDYVRGYILQGQTRVSTQ
;
A
#
# COMPACT_ATOMS: atom_id res chain seq x y z
N ALA A 1 44.29 -5.44 -1.07
CA ALA A 1 42.91 -5.27 -0.56
C ALA A 1 42.03 -4.81 -1.71
N LEU A 2 41.47 -5.75 -2.47
CA LEU A 2 40.45 -5.58 -3.53
C LEU A 2 40.30 -6.95 -4.19
N ASP A 3 39.73 -7.89 -3.45
CA ASP A 3 39.29 -9.17 -3.98
C ASP A 3 37.82 -9.33 -3.57
N LYS A 4 37.01 -9.88 -4.48
CA LYS A 4 35.57 -10.18 -4.33
C LYS A 4 34.57 -9.11 -4.79
N LEU A 5 34.71 -8.65 -6.04
CA LEU A 5 33.53 -8.41 -6.87
C LEU A 5 32.95 -9.77 -7.27
N SER A 6 32.15 -10.36 -6.38
CA SER A 6 31.42 -11.58 -6.68
C SER A 6 30.24 -11.23 -7.57
N THR A 7 30.45 -11.48 -8.86
CA THR A 7 29.43 -11.63 -9.90
C THR A 7 28.46 -12.75 -9.49
N GLN A 8 27.50 -12.44 -8.63
CA GLN A 8 26.39 -13.31 -8.21
C GLN A 8 25.06 -12.71 -8.67
N HIS A 9 24.98 -12.30 -9.93
CA HIS A 9 23.73 -11.92 -10.59
C HIS A 9 23.45 -12.88 -11.76
N LEU A 10 23.63 -14.18 -11.48
CA LEU A 10 23.23 -15.26 -12.37
C LEU A 10 21.87 -15.78 -11.90
N TYR A 11 20.85 -15.52 -12.73
CA TYR A 11 19.62 -16.29 -12.84
C TYR A 11 18.87 -16.57 -11.52
N HIS A 12 18.04 -15.63 -11.08
CA HIS A 12 16.85 -16.02 -10.32
C HIS A 12 15.72 -16.33 -11.31
N PRO A 13 15.20 -17.57 -11.33
CA PRO A 13 14.03 -17.91 -12.13
C PRO A 13 12.85 -17.09 -11.63
N THR A 14 11.95 -16.77 -12.56
CA THR A 14 10.64 -16.10 -12.43
C THR A 14 9.91 -16.41 -11.11
N GLN A 15 10.38 -15.84 -10.01
CA GLN A 15 9.70 -15.85 -8.74
C GLN A 15 8.68 -14.73 -8.86
N VAL A 16 7.40 -15.10 -8.88
CA VAL A 16 6.33 -14.13 -8.64
C VAL A 16 6.75 -13.40 -7.38
N GLU A 17 7.19 -12.14 -7.55
CA GLU A 17 7.80 -11.38 -6.48
C GLU A 17 6.74 -11.30 -5.40
N ILE A 18 6.93 -12.03 -4.30
CA ILE A 18 5.99 -12.02 -3.19
C ILE A 18 6.10 -10.60 -2.68
N VAL A 19 5.17 -9.75 -3.10
CA VAL A 19 5.18 -8.35 -2.73
C VAL A 19 4.96 -8.34 -1.23
N GLN A 20 6.05 -8.13 -0.49
CA GLN A 20 5.96 -8.06 0.95
C GLN A 20 5.05 -6.89 1.29
N SER A 21 4.14 -7.09 2.24
CA SER A 21 3.11 -6.12 2.62
C SER A 21 3.72 -4.77 3.03
N ASN A 22 4.99 -4.75 3.43
CA ASN A 22 5.80 -3.56 3.66
C ASN A 22 5.99 -2.71 2.39
N VAL A 23 6.32 -3.31 1.25
CA VAL A 23 6.49 -2.58 -0.02
C VAL A 23 5.14 -2.01 -0.48
N VAL A 24 4.06 -2.76 -0.30
CA VAL A 24 2.71 -2.26 -0.59
C VAL A 24 2.34 -1.10 0.34
N PHE A 25 2.72 -1.19 1.62
CA PHE A 25 2.55 -0.10 2.57
C PHE A 25 3.31 1.15 2.15
N ASP A 26 4.58 1.05 1.74
CA ASP A 26 5.38 2.19 1.30
C ASP A 26 4.79 2.87 0.06
N ILE A 27 4.38 2.09 -0.94
CA ILE A 27 3.73 2.61 -2.15
C ILE A 27 2.38 3.25 -1.80
N SER A 28 1.56 2.60 -0.97
CA SER A 28 0.26 3.13 -0.56
C SER A 28 0.40 4.41 0.24
N SER A 29 1.40 4.47 1.11
CA SER A 29 1.78 5.66 1.87
C SER A 29 2.10 6.79 0.91
N LEU A 30 2.99 6.58 -0.06
CA LEU A 30 3.36 7.61 -1.04
C LEU A 30 2.16 8.12 -1.84
N MET A 31 1.27 7.22 -2.26
CA MET A 31 0.12 7.57 -3.09
C MET A 31 -0.98 8.28 -2.31
N LEU A 32 -1.23 7.90 -1.05
CA LEU A 32 -2.31 8.44 -0.23
C LEU A 32 -1.86 9.61 0.67
N TYR A 33 -0.57 9.82 0.85
CA TYR A 33 -0.03 10.86 1.73
C TYR A 33 -0.52 12.26 1.34
N GLY A 34 -1.11 12.97 2.31
CA GLY A 34 -1.61 14.34 2.14
C GLY A 34 -2.87 14.47 1.28
N THR A 35 -3.42 13.35 0.77
CA THR A 35 -4.64 13.37 -0.04
C THR A 35 -5.88 13.15 0.82
N GLN A 36 -6.96 13.88 0.53
CA GLN A 36 -8.28 13.64 1.11
C GLN A 36 -9.25 13.00 0.11
N ALA A 37 -8.92 13.05 -1.18
CA ALA A 37 -9.61 12.37 -2.26
C ALA A 37 -8.59 11.73 -3.18
N VAL A 38 -8.84 10.49 -3.59
CA VAL A 38 -7.98 9.68 -4.44
C VAL A 38 -8.41 9.91 -5.90
N PRO A 39 -7.55 10.48 -6.77
CA PRO A 39 -7.83 10.61 -8.19
C PRO A 39 -8.14 9.25 -8.82
N VAL A 40 -9.06 9.19 -9.78
CA VAL A 40 -9.55 7.91 -10.35
C VAL A 40 -8.42 7.01 -10.86
N ARG A 41 -7.40 7.60 -11.51
CA ARG A 41 -6.23 6.87 -12.03
C ARG A 41 -5.42 6.24 -10.91
N LEU A 42 -5.30 6.95 -9.79
CA LEU A 42 -4.58 6.48 -8.62
C LEU A 42 -5.33 5.36 -7.91
N LYS A 43 -6.66 5.47 -7.81
CA LYS A 43 -7.50 4.43 -7.24
C LYS A 43 -7.40 3.11 -8.01
N ILE A 44 -7.37 3.18 -9.35
CA ILE A 44 -7.19 1.98 -10.21
C ILE A 44 -5.84 1.30 -9.92
N LEU A 45 -4.76 2.06 -9.79
CA LEU A 45 -3.43 1.51 -9.48
C LEU A 45 -3.41 0.85 -8.09
N LEU A 46 -4.00 1.52 -7.09
CA LEU A 46 -4.14 0.96 -5.75
C LEU A 46 -5.02 -0.29 -5.72
N ASP A 47 -6.08 -0.36 -6.51
CA ASP A 47 -6.94 -1.56 -6.61
C ASP A 47 -6.16 -2.75 -7.18
N ARG A 48 -5.32 -2.51 -8.19
CA ARG A 48 -4.43 -3.54 -8.74
C ARG A 48 -3.38 -3.99 -7.73
N LEU A 49 -2.86 -3.06 -6.93
CA LEU A 49 -1.87 -3.35 -5.90
C LEU A 49 -2.48 -4.13 -4.73
N PHE A 50 -3.66 -3.74 -4.25
CA PHE A 50 -4.36 -4.44 -3.17
C PHE A 50 -4.96 -5.77 -3.60
N SER A 51 -5.19 -5.98 -4.89
CA SER A 51 -5.67 -7.25 -5.46
C SER A 51 -4.72 -8.43 -5.20
N VAL A 52 -3.44 -8.20 -4.90
CA VAL A 52 -2.48 -9.28 -4.60
C VAL A 52 -2.31 -9.53 -3.09
N LEU A 53 -2.97 -8.74 -2.25
CA LEU A 53 -2.92 -8.84 -0.79
C LEU A 53 -4.17 -9.50 -0.22
N LYS A 54 -4.05 -10.03 1.01
CA LYS A 54 -5.22 -10.46 1.78
C LYS A 54 -5.99 -9.24 2.29
N GLN A 55 -7.31 -9.41 2.48
CA GLN A 55 -8.18 -8.35 2.98
C GLN A 55 -7.69 -7.76 4.32
N GLU A 56 -7.20 -8.59 5.23
CA GLU A 56 -6.65 -8.15 6.52
C GLU A 56 -5.45 -7.23 6.37
N GLU A 57 -4.57 -7.50 5.39
CA GLU A 57 -3.38 -6.68 5.13
C GLU A 57 -3.79 -5.33 4.55
N VAL A 58 -4.73 -5.31 3.60
CA VAL A 58 -5.28 -4.07 3.05
C VAL A 58 -5.90 -3.22 4.15
N LEU A 59 -6.67 -3.83 5.06
CA LEU A 59 -7.24 -3.14 6.21
C LEU A 59 -6.17 -2.56 7.14
N HIS A 60 -5.11 -3.32 7.43
CA HIS A 60 -4.00 -2.84 8.25
C HIS A 60 -3.29 -1.64 7.61
N ILE A 61 -3.03 -1.70 6.30
CA ILE A 61 -2.39 -0.61 5.55
C ILE A 61 -3.26 0.64 5.61
N LEU A 62 -4.55 0.52 5.26
CA LEU A 62 -5.47 1.65 5.28
C LEU A 62 -5.57 2.28 6.68
N HIS A 63 -5.69 1.45 7.73
CA HIS A 63 -5.76 1.93 9.11
C HIS A 63 -4.46 2.66 9.53
N GLY A 64 -3.29 2.15 9.15
CA GLY A 64 -2.01 2.82 9.38
C GLY A 64 -1.89 4.18 8.69
N LEU A 65 -2.62 4.37 7.58
CA LEU A 65 -2.69 5.63 6.84
C LEU A 65 -3.82 6.57 7.31
N GLY A 66 -4.62 6.15 8.30
CA GLY A 66 -5.78 6.90 8.77
C GLY A 66 -6.99 6.86 7.83
N TRP A 67 -7.01 5.90 6.88
CA TRP A 67 -8.14 5.64 6.00
C TRP A 67 -8.98 4.48 6.51
N THR A 68 -10.29 4.56 6.38
CA THR A 68 -11.16 3.37 6.54
C THR A 68 -11.36 2.68 5.20
N LEU A 69 -11.77 1.39 5.23
CA LEU A 69 -12.19 0.69 4.01
C LEU A 69 -13.30 1.46 3.27
N ARG A 70 -14.19 2.12 4.01
CA ARG A 70 -15.30 2.90 3.46
C ARG A 70 -14.81 4.16 2.75
N ASP A 71 -13.81 4.85 3.30
CA ASP A 71 -13.16 6.00 2.65
C ASP A 71 -12.47 5.55 1.37
N TYR A 72 -11.75 4.43 1.42
CA TYR A 72 -11.06 3.86 0.26
C TYR A 72 -12.04 3.48 -0.85
N VAL A 73 -13.12 2.75 -0.55
CA VAL A 73 -14.14 2.34 -1.54
C VAL A 73 -14.82 3.57 -2.17
N ARG A 74 -15.07 4.62 -1.38
CA ARG A 74 -15.64 5.89 -1.89
C ARG A 74 -14.62 6.73 -2.66
N GLY A 75 -13.34 6.53 -2.42
CA GLY A 75 -12.26 7.31 -3.00
C GLY A 75 -12.02 8.66 -2.31
N TYR A 76 -12.60 8.93 -1.14
CA TYR A 76 -12.33 10.15 -0.36
C TYR A 76 -12.64 9.94 1.12
N ILE A 77 -11.96 10.70 1.97
CA ILE A 77 -12.19 10.73 3.42
C ILE A 77 -13.36 11.65 3.71
N LEU A 78 -14.37 11.14 4.41
CA LEU A 78 -15.48 11.98 4.89
C LEU A 78 -15.07 12.66 6.20
N GLN A 79 -14.85 13.98 6.17
CA GLN A 79 -14.45 14.80 7.33
C GLN A 79 -15.47 14.83 8.49
N GLY A 80 -16.62 14.14 8.38
CA GLY A 80 -17.60 14.00 9.46
C GLY A 80 -17.45 12.72 10.30
N GLN A 81 -16.52 11.82 9.96
CA GLN A 81 -16.28 10.59 10.75
C GLN A 81 -15.07 10.70 11.68
N THR A 82 -14.44 11.87 11.76
CA THR A 82 -13.30 12.11 12.64
C THR A 82 -13.76 12.06 14.11
N ARG A 83 -13.58 10.88 14.70
CA ARG A 83 -13.44 10.57 16.12
C ARG A 83 -14.71 10.69 16.98
N VAL A 84 -15.46 9.59 17.06
CA VAL A 84 -15.88 9.16 18.40
C VAL A 84 -14.64 8.52 19.04
N SER A 85 -13.85 9.34 19.73
CA SER A 85 -12.96 8.83 20.76
C SER A 85 -13.85 8.15 21.79
N THR A 86 -13.85 6.82 21.81
CA THR A 86 -14.47 6.06 22.89
C THR A 86 -13.81 6.50 24.18
N GLN A 87 -14.58 7.20 25.02
CA GLN A 87 -14.27 7.48 26.42
C GLN A 87 -14.42 6.19 27.24
#